data_AF-A0A7S3KE29-F1
#
_entry.id   AF-A0A7S3KE29-F1
#
_cell.length_a   1.000
_cell.length_b   1.000
_cell.length_c   1.000
_cell.angle_alpha   90.00
_cell.angle_beta   90.00
_cell.angle_gamma   90.00
#
_symmetry.space_group_name_H-M   'P 1'
#
loop_
_entity.id
_entity.type
_entity.pdbx_description
1 polymer ?
#
loop_
_entity_poly.entity_id
_entity_poly.type
_entity_poly.pdbx_seq_one_letter_code
_entity_poly.pdbx_strand_id
1 'polypeptide(L)'
;VLRTDTVLDHINNLKKRFGRSPAEFQEAVSQYLVGQVVLTRYNNKTYHIDAVAWDLSPKSTFKISTGEDLAYVDYYKKNYNKTIADLNQPLLMNKSKKKFK
;
A
#
# COMPACT_ATOMS: atom_id res chain seq x y z
N VAL A 1 -2.75 -19.45 7.13
CA VAL A 1 -1.85 -18.96 8.22
C VAL A 1 -1.73 -17.44 8.11
N LEU A 2 -1.95 -16.70 9.20
CA LEU A 2 -1.77 -15.25 9.22
C LEU A 2 -0.29 -14.94 9.47
N ARG A 3 0.38 -14.25 8.54
CA ARG A 3 1.78 -13.82 8.73
C ARG A 3 1.81 -12.55 9.59
N THR A 4 2.76 -12.48 10.52
CA THR A 4 2.94 -11.32 11.40
C THR A 4 3.77 -10.21 10.77
N ASP A 5 4.51 -10.53 9.71
CA ASP A 5 5.34 -9.61 8.95
C ASP A 5 4.51 -8.58 8.19
N THR A 6 5.07 -7.37 8.05
CA THR A 6 4.40 -6.30 7.29
C THR A 6 4.72 -6.43 5.81
N VAL A 7 3.82 -5.95 4.95
CA VAL A 7 4.09 -5.83 3.51
C VAL A 7 5.37 -5.02 3.25
N LEU A 8 5.58 -3.95 4.02
CA LEU A 8 6.76 -3.10 3.90
C LEU A 8 8.07 -3.87 4.18
N ASP A 9 8.06 -4.80 5.14
CA ASP A 9 9.22 -5.64 5.43
C ASP A 9 9.57 -6.55 4.23
N HIS A 10 8.55 -7.17 3.62
CA HIS A 10 8.74 -7.96 2.40
C HIS A 10 9.27 -7.13 1.24
N ILE A 11 8.73 -5.92 1.03
CA ILE A 11 9.22 -5.00 0.00
C ILE A 11 10.69 -4.66 0.26
N ASN A 12 11.08 -4.36 1.50
CA ASN A 12 12.47 -4.05 1.85
C ASN A 12 13.41 -5.25 1.64
N ASN A 13 12.96 -6.47 1.94
CA ASN A 13 13.73 -7.69 1.69
C ASN A 13 13.93 -7.93 0.19
N LEU A 14 12.90 -7.70 -0.63
CA LEU A 14 13.01 -7.79 -2.09
C LEU A 14 13.91 -6.68 -2.65
N LYS A 15 13.85 -5.47 -2.08
CA LYS A 15 14.72 -4.35 -2.47
C LYS A 15 16.19 -4.66 -2.22
N LYS A 16 16.52 -5.35 -1.13
CA LYS A 16 17.90 -5.81 -0.85
C LYS A 16 18.39 -6.83 -1.90
N ARG A 17 17.51 -7.66 -2.44
CA ARG A 17 17.85 -8.74 -3.39
C ARG A 17 17.90 -8.26 -4.85
N PHE A 18 16.91 -7.46 -5.26
CA PHE A 18 16.70 -7.06 -6.65
C PHE A 18 16.93 -5.56 -6.90
N GLY A 19 17.37 -4.79 -5.90
CA GLY A 19 17.47 -3.32 -5.96
C GLY A 19 18.46 -2.75 -6.97
N ARG A 20 19.24 -3.60 -7.67
CA ARG A 20 20.10 -3.19 -8.78
C ARG A 20 19.31 -2.94 -10.08
N SER A 21 18.16 -3.57 -10.21
CA SER A 21 17.29 -3.48 -11.39
C SER A 21 15.88 -3.07 -10.97
N PRO A 22 15.46 -1.81 -11.21
CA PRO A 22 14.14 -1.33 -10.82
C PRO A 22 13.00 -2.18 -11.37
N ALA A 23 13.11 -2.64 -12.62
CA ALA A 23 12.10 -3.48 -13.26
C ALA A 23 11.96 -4.85 -12.57
N GLU A 24 13.07 -5.56 -12.34
CA GLU A 24 13.06 -6.87 -11.64
C GLU A 24 12.55 -6.73 -10.21
N PHE A 25 12.91 -5.65 -9.51
CA PHE A 25 12.39 -5.36 -8.19
C PHE A 25 10.87 -5.15 -8.18
N GLN A 26 10.36 -4.32 -9.10
CA GLN A 26 8.92 -4.05 -9.20
C GLN A 26 8.14 -5.31 -9.59
N GLU A 27 8.67 -6.12 -10.50
CA GLU A 27 8.08 -7.38 -10.90
C GLU A 27 8.04 -8.38 -9.74
N ALA A 28 9.16 -8.57 -9.03
CA ALA A 28 9.23 -9.49 -7.89
C ALA A 28 8.27 -9.09 -6.76
N VAL A 29 8.15 -7.78 -6.47
CA VAL A 29 7.18 -7.27 -5.48
C VAL A 29 5.75 -7.50 -5.95
N SER A 30 5.45 -7.25 -7.23
CA SER A 30 4.10 -7.44 -7.78
C SER A 30 3.72 -8.92 -7.80
N GLN A 31 4.61 -9.82 -8.24
CA GLN A 31 4.39 -11.27 -8.22
C GLN A 31 4.18 -11.80 -6.80
N TYR A 32 4.90 -11.27 -5.82
CA TYR A 32 4.71 -11.68 -4.45
C TYR A 32 3.38 -11.15 -3.88
N LEU A 33 3.10 -9.85 -4.00
CA LEU A 33 2.00 -9.20 -3.27
C LEU A 33 0.63 -9.34 -3.94
N VAL A 34 0.55 -9.31 -5.27
CA VAL A 34 -0.73 -9.37 -5.98
C VAL A 34 -1.38 -10.73 -5.74
N GLY A 35 -2.66 -10.75 -5.39
CA GLY A 35 -3.38 -11.97 -4.99
C GLY A 35 -3.35 -12.25 -3.48
N GLN A 36 -2.51 -11.56 -2.71
CA GLN A 36 -2.49 -11.72 -1.25
C GLN A 36 -3.58 -10.90 -0.57
N VAL A 37 -4.02 -11.36 0.60
CA VAL A 37 -4.94 -10.65 1.48
C VAL A 37 -4.15 -10.10 2.67
N VAL A 38 -4.28 -8.80 2.93
CA VAL A 38 -3.57 -8.10 4.00
C VAL A 38 -4.53 -7.52 5.02
N LEU A 39 -4.13 -7.56 6.29
CA LEU A 39 -4.87 -6.97 7.40
C LEU A 39 -4.32 -5.57 7.71
N THR A 40 -5.18 -4.56 7.64
CA THR A 40 -4.83 -3.21 8.07
C THR A 40 -5.05 -3.04 9.57
N ARG A 41 -3.97 -2.96 10.34
CA ARG A 41 -4.01 -2.93 11.81
C ARG A 41 -4.74 -1.73 12.43
N TYR A 42 -4.94 -0.64 11.69
CA TYR A 42 -5.60 0.55 12.24
C TYR A 42 -7.12 0.40 12.36
N ASN A 43 -7.74 -0.50 11.58
CA ASN A 43 -9.18 -0.76 11.59
C ASN A 43 -9.54 -2.26 11.57
N ASN A 44 -8.54 -3.14 11.60
CA ASN A 44 -8.65 -4.59 11.49
C ASN A 44 -9.46 -5.08 10.28
N LYS A 45 -9.45 -4.33 9.18
CA LYS A 45 -10.07 -4.75 7.91
C LYS A 45 -9.06 -5.48 7.04
N THR A 46 -9.55 -6.46 6.29
CA THR A 46 -8.75 -7.19 5.32
C THR A 46 -9.00 -6.68 3.92
N TYR A 47 -7.94 -6.48 3.15
CA TYR A 47 -7.99 -6.03 1.77
C TYR A 47 -7.22 -7.01 0.88
N HIS A 48 -7.78 -7.31 -0.30
CA HIS A 48 -7.07 -8.01 -1.36
C HIS A 48 -6.14 -7.03 -2.10
N ILE A 49 -4.92 -7.44 -2.42
CA ILE A 49 -4.02 -6.65 -3.24
C ILE A 49 -4.23 -7.05 -4.70
N ASP A 50 -4.73 -6.12 -5.50
CA ASP A 50 -4.93 -6.34 -6.95
C ASP A 50 -3.78 -5.79 -7.79
N ALA A 51 -3.12 -4.73 -7.30
CA ALA A 51 -1.98 -4.12 -7.95
C ALA A 51 -1.15 -3.29 -6.96
N VAL A 52 0.08 -2.96 -7.35
CA VAL A 52 0.95 -2.00 -6.65
C VAL A 52 1.03 -0.73 -7.50
N ALA A 53 0.71 0.42 -6.91
CA ALA A 53 0.83 1.73 -7.55
C ALA A 53 2.23 2.29 -7.26
N TRP A 54 3.13 2.12 -8.23
CA TRP A 54 4.51 2.59 -8.16
C TRP A 54 4.67 4.10 -8.37
N ASP A 55 3.71 4.71 -9.06
CA ASP A 55 3.69 6.14 -9.36
C ASP A 55 3.13 7.00 -8.20
N LEU A 56 2.52 6.34 -7.21
CA LEU A 56 1.92 6.99 -6.05
C LEU A 56 2.71 6.70 -4.79
N SER A 57 2.70 7.66 -3.87
CA SER A 57 3.34 7.54 -2.56
C SER A 57 2.43 8.10 -1.46
N PRO A 58 2.74 7.89 -0.17
CA PRO A 58 2.05 8.54 0.93
C PRO A 58 1.95 10.07 0.84
N LYS A 59 2.82 10.72 0.06
CA LYS A 59 2.79 12.17 -0.20
C LYS A 59 1.77 12.56 -1.26
N SER A 60 1.34 11.62 -2.09
CA SER A 60 0.29 11.85 -3.10
C SER A 60 -1.03 12.22 -2.41
N THR A 61 -1.86 12.98 -3.11
CA THR A 61 -3.14 13.46 -2.61
C THR A 61 -4.31 12.68 -3.21
N PHE A 62 -5.44 12.71 -2.50
CA PHE A 62 -6.72 12.21 -3.00
C PHE A 62 -7.83 13.17 -2.57
N LYS A 63 -8.93 13.17 -3.34
CA LYS A 63 -10.10 13.97 -3.01
C LYS A 63 -10.87 13.34 -1.86
N ILE A 64 -11.05 14.11 -0.79
CA ILE A 64 -11.90 13.74 0.34
C ILE A 64 -13.36 14.12 0.05
N SER A 65 -14.29 13.67 0.92
CA SER A 65 -15.72 13.91 0.74
C SER A 65 -16.12 15.38 0.70
N THR A 66 -15.30 16.28 1.25
CA THR A 66 -15.50 17.74 1.19
C THR A 66 -15.10 18.33 -0.16
N GLY A 67 -14.48 17.56 -1.05
CA GLY A 67 -13.96 18.00 -2.36
C GLY A 67 -12.52 18.50 -2.33
N GLU A 68 -11.96 18.71 -1.14
CA GLU A 68 -10.56 19.13 -0.96
C GLU A 68 -9.58 17.99 -1.25
N ASP A 69 -8.36 18.35 -1.63
CA ASP A 69 -7.27 17.40 -1.81
C ASP A 69 -6.52 17.22 -0.48
N LEU A 70 -6.39 15.96 -0.03
CA LEU A 70 -5.68 15.60 1.19
C LEU A 70 -4.61 14.57 0.89
N ALA A 71 -3.40 14.74 1.43
CA ALA A 71 -2.36 13.74 1.30
C ALA A 71 -2.69 12.47 2.08
N TYR A 72 -2.30 11.30 1.57
CA TYR A 72 -2.51 10.03 2.29
C TYR A 72 -1.88 10.08 3.69
N VAL A 73 -0.67 10.63 3.82
CA VAL A 73 0.02 10.77 5.11
C VAL A 73 -0.78 11.58 6.13
N ASP A 74 -1.36 12.71 5.71
CA ASP A 74 -2.16 13.56 6.58
C ASP A 74 -3.48 12.90 6.95
N TYR A 75 -4.10 12.18 6.01
CA TYR A 75 -5.29 11.39 6.28
C TYR A 75 -5.04 10.35 7.38
N TYR A 76 -3.97 9.57 7.28
CA TYR A 76 -3.62 8.56 8.29
C TYR A 76 -3.30 9.18 9.64
N LYS A 77 -2.64 10.35 9.65
CA LYS A 77 -2.31 11.06 10.88
C LYS A 77 -3.55 11.64 11.56
N LYS A 78 -4.43 12.32 10.82
CA LYS A 78 -5.64 12.96 11.36
C LYS A 78 -6.70 11.95 11.82
N ASN A 79 -6.95 10.90 11.04
CA ASN A 79 -8.08 9.99 11.28
C ASN A 79 -7.74 8.82 12.21
N TYR A 80 -6.47 8.38 12.23
CA TYR A 80 -6.05 7.18 12.97
C TYR A 80 -4.85 7.40 13.89
N ASN A 81 -4.35 8.65 13.98
CA ASN A 81 -3.11 9.00 14.68
C ASN A 81 -1.92 8.08 14.32
N LYS A 82 -1.84 7.67 13.04
CA LYS A 82 -0.75 6.84 12.53
C LYS A 82 0.26 7.71 11.79
N THR A 83 1.51 7.68 12.26
CA THR A 83 2.64 8.32 11.59
C THR A 83 3.23 7.32 10.59
N ILE A 84 3.26 7.66 9.31
CA ILE A 84 3.90 6.86 8.27
C ILE A 84 5.41 7.12 8.31
N ALA A 85 6.21 6.08 8.52
CA ALA A 85 7.67 6.20 8.64
C ALA A 85 8.35 6.39 7.28
N ASP A 86 7.99 5.60 6.27
CA ASP A 86 8.56 5.71 4.92
C ASP A 86 7.59 6.43 3.99
N LEU A 87 7.89 7.69 3.64
CA LEU A 87 7.04 8.50 2.79
C LEU A 87 7.24 8.25 1.28
N ASN A 88 8.21 7.43 0.91
CA ASN A 88 8.51 7.10 -0.49
C ASN A 88 8.07 5.66 -0.85
N GLN A 89 7.42 4.94 0.07
CA GLN A 89 6.88 3.61 -0.23
C GLN A 89 5.77 3.69 -1.29
N PRO A 90 5.62 2.67 -2.16
CA PRO A 90 4.51 2.61 -3.10
C PRO A 90 3.18 2.34 -2.39
N LEU A 91 2.05 2.59 -3.07
CA LEU A 91 0.72 2.31 -2.53
C LEU A 91 0.19 0.95 -3.00
N LEU A 92 -0.58 0.28 -2.14
CA LEU A 92 -1.28 -0.96 -2.49
C LEU A 92 -2.69 -0.64 -2.99
N MET A 93 -3.04 -1.14 -4.17
CA MET A 93 -4.35 -0.93 -4.76
C MET A 93 -5.25 -2.15 -4.54
N ASN A 94 -6.44 -1.88 -4.01
CA ASN A 94 -7.55 -2.81 -4.00
C ASN A 94 -8.60 -2.31 -4.99
N LYS A 95 -8.83 -3.06 -6.06
CA LYS A 95 -9.95 -2.86 -6.98
C LYS A 95 -11.16 -3.57 -6.38
N SER A 96 -11.79 -2.93 -5.41
CA SER A 96 -13.07 -3.41 -4.90
C SER A 96 -14.03 -3.51 -6.07
N LYS A 97 -14.47 -4.73 -6.42
CA LYS A 97 -15.56 -4.90 -7.37
C LYS A 97 -16.77 -4.18 -6.77
N LYS A 98 -17.13 -3.00 -7.31
CA LYS A 98 -18.48 -2.47 -7.14
C LYS A 98 -19.39 -3.60 -7.57
N LYS A 99 -20.05 -4.26 -6.62
CA LYS A 99 -21.22 -5.07 -6.96
C LYS A 99 -22.23 -4.06 -7.47
N PHE A 100 -22.32 -3.92 -8.79
CA PHE A 100 -23.52 -3.37 -9.41
C PHE A 100 -24.65 -4.29 -8.92
N LYS A 101 -25.50 -3.74 -8.06
CA LYS A 101 -26.78 -4.36 -7.69
C LYS A 101 -27.74 -4.14 -8.84
#